data_AF-A0A419X5D6-F1
#
_entry.id   AF-A0A419X5D6-F1
#
_cell.length_a   1.000
_cell.length_b   1.000
_cell.length_c   1.000
_cell.angle_alpha   90.00
_cell.angle_beta   90.00
_cell.angle_gamma   90.00
#
_symmetry.space_group_name_H-M   'P 1'
#
loop_
_entity.id
_entity.type
_entity.pdbx_description
1 polymer ?
#
loop_
_entity_poly.entity_id
_entity_poly.type
_entity_poly.pdbx_seq_one_letter_code
_entity_poly.pdbx_strand_id
1 'polypeptide(L)'
;MNTNTASTARTVHQPFARPGRAFRTDSLTGGESDWRLATIALQERSSASYRENWESEEAASLADKFTRAEAERVDRFLAANVHDTNRLDALDTAANLTAADRDWLIGQLRLAWHRLETLHDRIDNASSLMNTRYVASAIDYVRWSRRPEAITGRRPARTTASPAGA
;
A
#
# COMPACT_ATOMS: atom_id res chain seq x y z
N MET A 1 26.08 28.27 -7.45
CA MET A 1 26.40 27.62 -6.17
C MET A 1 25.12 27.08 -5.56
N ASN A 2 24.99 25.75 -5.55
CA ASN A 2 24.37 24.85 -4.57
C ASN A 2 23.60 25.48 -3.40
N THR A 3 22.45 25.01 -2.94
CA THR A 3 21.80 23.68 -3.03
C THR A 3 20.36 23.86 -2.57
N ASN A 4 19.39 23.40 -3.36
CA ASN A 4 18.03 23.18 -2.85
C ASN A 4 17.64 21.73 -3.18
N THR A 5 18.25 20.80 -2.46
CA THR A 5 17.90 19.38 -2.51
C THR A 5 17.25 19.01 -1.19
N ALA A 6 16.11 19.64 -0.90
CA ALA A 6 15.13 19.01 -0.03
C ALA A 6 14.50 17.88 -0.86
N SER A 7 15.11 16.70 -0.79
CA SER A 7 14.46 15.46 -1.23
C SER A 7 13.15 15.35 -0.46
N THR A 8 12.04 15.67 -1.13
CA THR A 8 10.70 15.55 -0.58
C THR A 8 10.46 14.07 -0.33
N ALA A 9 10.74 13.61 0.89
CA ALA A 9 10.41 12.26 1.35
C ALA A 9 8.89 12.09 1.19
N ARG A 10 8.49 11.46 0.09
CA ARG A 10 7.09 11.27 -0.31
C ARG A 10 6.51 10.10 0.49
N THR A 11 6.52 10.20 1.81
CA THR A 11 5.95 9.19 2.69
C THR A 11 4.46 9.50 2.89
N VAL A 12 3.63 9.09 1.93
CA VAL A 12 2.17 9.32 1.96
C VAL A 12 1.42 8.20 2.71
N HIS A 13 2.12 7.14 3.14
CA HIS A 13 1.58 6.14 4.07
C HIS A 13 1.77 6.61 5.51
N GLN A 14 0.82 7.38 6.05
CA GLN A 14 0.86 7.64 7.49
C GLN A 14 0.61 6.32 8.24
N PRO A 15 1.47 5.94 9.21
CA PRO A 15 1.32 4.72 9.98
C PRO A 15 -0.05 4.64 10.68
N PHE A 16 -0.55 3.45 10.89
CA PHE A 16 -1.74 3.19 11.70
C PHE A 16 -1.39 3.30 13.20
N ALA A 17 -0.21 2.82 13.61
CA ALA A 17 0.31 2.82 14.97
C ALA A 17 1.00 4.14 15.36
N ARG A 18 0.31 5.27 15.22
CA ARG A 18 0.90 6.59 15.55
C ARG A 18 1.02 6.81 17.06
N PRO A 19 2.08 7.51 17.51
CA PRO A 19 2.15 8.02 18.88
C PRO A 19 0.94 8.91 19.21
N GLY A 20 0.42 8.80 20.44
CA GLY A 20 -0.70 9.62 20.91
C GLY A 20 -2.09 9.16 20.48
N ARG A 21 -2.22 8.10 19.67
CA ARG A 21 -3.52 7.50 19.31
C ARG A 21 -3.99 6.52 20.40
N ALA A 22 -5.28 6.53 20.69
CA ALA A 22 -5.91 5.54 21.56
C ALA A 22 -6.01 4.19 20.84
N PHE A 23 -5.81 3.11 21.57
CA PHE A 23 -5.93 1.73 21.09
C PHE A 23 -6.60 0.89 22.17
N ARG A 24 -7.19 -0.23 21.76
CA ARG A 24 -7.68 -1.23 22.70
C ARG A 24 -6.53 -1.83 23.50
N THR A 25 -6.85 -2.25 24.72
CA THR A 25 -5.98 -3.12 25.52
C THR A 25 -6.02 -4.55 24.97
N ASP A 26 -7.22 -5.04 24.68
CA ASP A 26 -7.44 -6.43 24.27
C ASP A 26 -7.87 -6.55 22.81
N SER A 27 -7.33 -7.56 22.13
CA SER A 27 -7.69 -7.91 20.75
C SER A 27 -9.15 -8.39 20.69
N LEU A 28 -9.89 -7.90 19.70
CA LEU A 28 -11.24 -8.39 19.41
C LEU A 28 -11.25 -9.65 18.57
N THR A 29 -10.19 -9.90 17.80
CA THR A 29 -10.21 -10.87 16.71
C THR A 29 -9.29 -12.06 16.95
N GLY A 30 -8.46 -12.03 18.01
CA GLY A 30 -7.76 -13.20 18.54
C GLY A 30 -7.00 -14.01 17.47
N GLY A 31 -5.87 -13.49 16.98
CA GLY A 31 -4.98 -14.25 16.10
C GLY A 31 -5.20 -14.06 14.59
N GLU A 32 -5.85 -12.97 14.17
CA GLU A 32 -5.99 -12.62 12.75
C GLU A 32 -4.64 -12.51 12.03
N SER A 33 -4.65 -12.81 10.73
CA SER A 33 -3.47 -12.66 9.87
C SER A 33 -3.14 -11.18 9.61
N ASP A 34 -1.88 -10.88 9.32
CA ASP A 34 -1.43 -9.53 9.01
C ASP A 34 -2.17 -8.95 7.79
N TRP A 35 -2.42 -9.77 6.76
CA TRP A 35 -3.22 -9.41 5.58
C TRP A 35 -4.65 -9.02 5.96
N ARG A 36 -5.28 -9.77 6.87
CA ARG A 36 -6.66 -9.51 7.29
C ARG A 36 -6.76 -8.23 8.11
N LEU A 37 -5.83 -8.03 9.05
CA LEU A 37 -5.69 -6.79 9.81
C LEU A 37 -5.48 -5.59 8.88
N ALA A 38 -4.59 -5.71 7.90
CA ALA A 38 -4.30 -4.63 6.94
C ALA A 38 -5.51 -4.29 6.05
N THR A 39 -6.27 -5.32 5.63
CA THR A 39 -7.52 -5.13 4.87
C THR A 39 -8.56 -4.36 5.68
N ILE A 40 -8.72 -4.68 6.98
CA ILE A 40 -9.64 -3.96 7.87
C ILE A 40 -9.15 -2.50 8.01
N ALA A 41 -7.88 -2.29 8.35
CA ALA A 41 -7.33 -0.95 8.56
C ALA A 41 -7.49 -0.03 7.34
N LEU A 42 -7.20 -0.54 6.13
CA LEU A 42 -7.39 0.21 4.89
C LEU A 42 -8.87 0.44 4.56
N GLN A 43 -9.76 -0.49 4.92
CA GLN A 43 -11.20 -0.29 4.78
C GLN A 43 -11.69 0.84 5.71
N GLU A 44 -11.28 0.84 6.99
CA GLU A 44 -11.65 1.91 7.94
C GLU A 44 -11.14 3.27 7.47
N ARG A 45 -9.88 3.35 7.01
CA ARG A 45 -9.31 4.57 6.42
C ARG A 45 -10.10 5.02 5.19
N SER A 46 -10.44 4.09 4.30
CA SER A 46 -11.25 4.39 3.12
C SER A 46 -12.65 4.87 3.50
N SER A 47 -13.28 4.32 4.54
CA SER A 47 -14.59 4.78 5.01
C SER A 47 -14.52 6.16 5.67
N ALA A 48 -13.51 6.40 6.50
CA ALA A 48 -13.30 7.69 7.15
C ALA A 48 -13.06 8.82 6.14
N SER A 49 -12.44 8.52 5.00
CA SER A 49 -12.17 9.47 3.89
C SER A 49 -13.42 10.18 3.35
N TYR A 50 -14.61 9.63 3.56
CA TYR A 50 -15.87 10.24 3.13
C TYR A 50 -16.41 11.30 4.11
N ARG A 51 -15.75 11.51 5.26
CA ARG A 51 -16.18 12.43 6.30
C ARG A 51 -15.29 13.67 6.33
N GLU A 52 -15.85 14.81 6.76
CA GLU A 52 -15.11 16.08 6.86
C GLU A 52 -13.91 15.98 7.83
N ASN A 53 -14.09 15.29 8.97
CA ASN A 53 -13.07 15.08 9.99
C ASN A 53 -12.40 13.69 9.89
N TRP A 54 -12.02 13.28 8.68
CA TRP A 54 -11.56 11.92 8.38
C TRP A 54 -10.46 11.40 9.31
N GLU A 55 -9.51 12.23 9.75
CA GLU A 55 -8.41 11.79 10.64
C GLU A 55 -8.91 11.35 12.01
N SER A 56 -9.86 12.11 12.58
CA SER A 56 -10.46 11.81 13.89
C SER A 56 -11.37 10.58 13.79
N GLU A 57 -12.09 10.45 12.69
CA GLU A 57 -12.98 9.32 12.42
C GLU A 57 -12.21 8.01 12.20
N GLU A 58 -11.10 8.08 11.46
CA GLU A 58 -10.17 6.96 11.32
C GLU A 58 -9.59 6.58 12.68
N ALA A 59 -9.15 7.57 13.47
CA ALA A 59 -8.59 7.32 14.79
C ALA A 59 -9.57 6.65 15.76
N ALA A 60 -10.81 7.13 15.81
CA ALA A 60 -11.86 6.52 16.62
C ALA A 60 -12.16 5.08 16.16
N SER A 61 -12.34 4.88 14.86
CA SER A 61 -12.65 3.56 14.29
C SER A 61 -11.55 2.54 14.57
N LEU A 62 -10.29 2.96 14.53
CA LEU A 62 -9.15 2.09 14.84
C LEU A 62 -8.99 1.85 16.33
N ALA A 63 -9.23 2.86 17.17
CA ALA A 63 -9.21 2.72 18.63
C ALA A 63 -10.24 1.68 19.11
N ASP A 64 -11.36 1.54 18.40
CA ASP A 64 -12.40 0.57 18.71
C ASP A 64 -12.07 -0.86 18.26
N LYS A 65 -11.14 -1.03 17.31
CA LYS A 65 -10.91 -2.31 16.61
C LYS A 65 -9.54 -2.92 16.86
N PHE A 66 -8.52 -2.11 17.08
CA PHE A 66 -7.13 -2.54 17.12
C PHE A 66 -6.49 -2.28 18.48
N THR A 67 -5.67 -3.24 18.90
CA THR A 67 -4.57 -2.98 19.83
C THR A 67 -3.43 -2.25 19.13
N ARG A 68 -2.53 -1.64 19.90
CA ARG A 68 -1.32 -1.02 19.33
C ARG A 68 -0.48 -2.03 18.55
N ALA A 69 -0.29 -3.23 19.11
CA ALA A 69 0.52 -4.28 18.48
C ALA A 69 -0.06 -4.74 17.13
N GLU A 70 -1.39 -4.83 17.02
CA GLU A 70 -2.03 -5.15 15.74
C GLU A 70 -1.87 -4.01 14.72
N ALA A 71 -1.97 -2.75 15.15
CA ALA A 71 -1.70 -1.61 14.28
C ALA A 71 -0.25 -1.60 13.76
N GLU A 72 0.72 -1.97 14.60
CA GLU A 72 2.14 -2.11 14.19
C GLU A 72 2.35 -3.27 13.21
N ARG A 73 1.62 -4.38 13.37
CA ARG A 73 1.62 -5.49 12.41
C ARG A 73 1.09 -5.05 11.05
N VAL A 74 0.01 -4.26 11.03
CA VAL A 74 -0.50 -3.66 9.80
C VAL A 74 0.56 -2.79 9.13
N ASP A 75 1.19 -1.90 9.87
CA ASP A 75 2.22 -1.01 9.31
C ASP A 75 3.40 -1.78 8.72
N ARG A 76 3.88 -2.82 9.42
CA ARG A 76 4.94 -3.70 8.93
C ARG A 76 4.54 -4.45 7.67
N PHE A 77 3.32 -4.99 7.64
CA PHE A 77 2.81 -5.72 6.49
C PHE A 77 2.69 -4.81 5.27
N LEU A 78 2.15 -3.60 5.43
CA LEU A 78 2.02 -2.64 4.34
C LEU A 78 3.38 -2.16 3.84
N ALA A 79 4.34 -1.93 4.74
CA ALA A 79 5.71 -1.57 4.37
C ALA A 79 6.40 -2.68 3.55
N ALA A 80 6.21 -3.95 3.91
CA ALA A 80 6.75 -5.09 3.16
C ALA A 80 6.13 -5.26 1.76
N ASN A 81 4.94 -4.71 1.54
CA ASN A 81 4.24 -4.73 0.25
C ASN A 81 4.63 -3.56 -0.68
N VAL A 82 5.46 -2.61 -0.20
CA VAL A 82 6.06 -1.60 -1.07
C VAL A 82 7.24 -2.22 -1.80
N HIS A 83 7.40 -1.89 -3.09
CA HIS A 83 8.52 -2.41 -3.90
C HIS A 83 9.88 -2.16 -3.23
N ASP A 84 10.65 -3.24 -3.04
CA ASP A 84 12.06 -3.16 -2.66
C ASP A 84 12.90 -2.79 -3.89
N THR A 85 12.93 -1.49 -4.22
CA THR A 85 13.74 -0.97 -5.33
C THR A 85 15.24 -1.17 -5.10
N ASN A 86 15.69 -1.30 -3.84
CA ASN A 86 17.09 -1.53 -3.49
C ASN A 86 17.60 -2.91 -3.95
N ARG A 87 16.67 -3.84 -4.24
CA ARG A 87 16.99 -5.16 -4.80
C ARG A 87 17.65 -5.07 -6.18
N LEU A 88 17.33 -4.04 -6.97
CA LEU A 88 18.02 -3.77 -8.24
C LEU A 88 19.45 -3.32 -8.03
N ASP A 89 19.65 -2.39 -7.09
CA ASP A 89 20.98 -1.85 -6.79
C ASP A 89 21.90 -2.93 -6.22
N ALA A 90 21.35 -3.87 -5.45
CA ALA A 90 22.07 -5.05 -4.95
C ALA A 90 22.49 -6.01 -6.07
N LEU A 91 21.68 -6.18 -7.12
CA LEU A 91 22.04 -7.00 -8.30
C LEU A 91 23.08 -6.29 -9.17
N ASP A 92 23.02 -4.97 -9.27
CA ASP A 92 23.97 -4.19 -10.04
C ASP A 92 25.38 -4.20 -9.42
N THR A 93 25.46 -4.37 -8.10
CA THR A 93 26.72 -4.43 -7.34
C THR A 93 27.23 -5.85 -7.08
N ALA A 94 26.53 -6.88 -7.54
CA ALA A 94 26.91 -8.29 -7.32
C ALA A 94 28.19 -8.66 -8.09
N ALA A 95 29.24 -9.04 -7.36
CA ALA A 95 30.58 -9.33 -7.89
C ALA A 95 30.69 -10.69 -8.62
N ASN A 96 29.71 -11.58 -8.43
CA ASN A 96 29.70 -12.95 -8.95
C ASN A 96 28.89 -13.12 -10.25
N LEU A 97 28.40 -12.02 -10.85
CA LEU A 97 27.66 -12.04 -12.10
C LEU A 97 28.51 -11.51 -13.25
N THR A 98 28.43 -12.17 -14.42
CA THR A 98 28.93 -11.58 -15.66
C THR A 98 28.07 -10.37 -16.04
N ALA A 99 28.60 -9.46 -16.86
CA ALA A 99 27.84 -8.30 -17.32
C ALA A 99 26.55 -8.70 -18.05
N ALA A 100 26.61 -9.73 -18.90
CA ALA A 100 25.46 -10.22 -19.65
C ALA A 100 24.39 -10.85 -18.74
N ASP A 101 24.79 -11.64 -17.74
CA ASP A 101 23.85 -12.24 -16.78
C ASP A 101 23.19 -11.18 -15.91
N ARG A 102 23.95 -10.16 -15.48
CA ARG A 102 23.44 -9.03 -14.71
C ARG A 102 22.38 -8.27 -15.50
N ASP A 103 22.66 -7.88 -16.74
CA ASP A 103 21.73 -7.16 -17.60
C ASP A 103 20.45 -7.95 -17.84
N TRP A 104 20.60 -9.26 -18.10
CA TRP A 104 19.45 -10.15 -18.27
C TRP A 104 18.60 -10.25 -17.00
N LEU A 105 19.21 -10.45 -15.82
CA LEU A 105 18.51 -10.54 -14.55
C LEU A 105 17.77 -9.25 -14.19
N ILE A 106 18.43 -8.09 -14.35
CA ILE A 106 17.81 -6.78 -14.16
C ILE A 106 16.61 -6.60 -15.10
N GLY A 107 16.76 -7.00 -16.38
CA GLY A 107 15.68 -6.98 -17.35
C GLY A 107 14.48 -7.85 -16.95
N GLN A 108 14.73 -9.10 -16.51
CA GLN A 108 13.67 -9.99 -16.04
C GLN A 108 12.97 -9.46 -14.79
N LEU A 109 13.71 -8.90 -13.84
CA LEU A 109 13.14 -8.37 -12.60
C LEU A 109 12.26 -7.14 -12.87
N ARG A 110 12.71 -6.23 -13.75
CA ARG A 110 11.89 -5.09 -14.21
C ARG A 110 10.61 -5.55 -14.90
N LEU A 111 10.68 -6.57 -15.75
CA LEU A 111 9.51 -7.13 -16.41
C LEU A 111 8.53 -7.77 -15.40
N ALA A 112 9.05 -8.52 -14.43
CA ALA A 112 8.24 -9.13 -13.38
C ALA A 112 7.50 -8.08 -12.55
N TRP A 113 8.17 -7.02 -12.11
CA TRP A 113 7.52 -5.92 -11.41
C TRP A 113 6.48 -5.21 -12.27
N HIS A 114 6.77 -4.93 -13.54
CA HIS A 114 5.80 -4.29 -14.42
C HIS A 114 4.51 -5.13 -14.56
N ARG A 115 4.65 -6.46 -14.69
CA ARG A 115 3.51 -7.37 -14.76
C ARG A 115 2.72 -7.41 -13.45
N LEU A 116 3.41 -7.44 -12.31
CA LEU A 116 2.78 -7.42 -10.99
C LEU A 116 2.02 -6.11 -10.75
N GLU A 117 2.61 -4.97 -11.12
CA GLU A 117 1.96 -3.66 -11.03
C GLU A 117 0.72 -3.56 -11.91
N THR A 118 0.80 -4.11 -13.14
CA THR A 118 -0.36 -4.19 -14.03
C THR A 118 -1.48 -5.04 -13.42
N LEU A 119 -1.14 -6.15 -12.75
CA LEU A 119 -2.12 -6.99 -12.06
C LEU A 119 -2.76 -6.23 -10.89
N HIS A 120 -1.95 -5.59 -10.05
CA HIS A 120 -2.45 -4.79 -8.93
C HIS A 120 -3.32 -3.62 -9.40
N ASP A 121 -2.96 -2.94 -10.49
CA ASP A 121 -3.77 -1.87 -11.10
C ASP A 121 -5.12 -2.40 -11.57
N ARG A 122 -5.15 -3.58 -12.17
CA ARG A 122 -6.42 -4.21 -12.57
C ARG A 122 -7.27 -4.57 -11.36
N ILE A 123 -6.68 -5.05 -10.26
CA ILE A 123 -7.40 -5.32 -9.01
C ILE A 123 -7.95 -4.01 -8.40
N ASP A 124 -7.14 -2.95 -8.36
CA ASP A 124 -7.52 -1.65 -7.82
C ASP A 124 -8.61 -0.97 -8.63
N ASN A 125 -8.64 -1.15 -9.96
CA ASN A 125 -9.58 -0.48 -10.87
C ASN A 125 -10.73 -1.38 -11.34
N ALA A 126 -10.74 -2.65 -10.99
CA ALA A 126 -11.80 -3.56 -11.40
C ALA A 126 -13.17 -3.11 -10.87
N SER A 127 -14.18 -3.22 -11.74
CA SER A 127 -15.58 -2.92 -11.43
C SER A 127 -16.23 -4.07 -10.66
N SER A 128 -17.49 -3.88 -10.27
CA SER A 128 -18.29 -4.79 -9.43
C SER A 128 -18.43 -6.23 -9.95
N LEU A 129 -18.04 -6.54 -11.20
CA LEU A 129 -18.23 -7.86 -11.80
C LEU A 129 -17.14 -8.88 -11.41
N MET A 130 -16.02 -8.43 -10.84
CA MET A 130 -14.95 -9.29 -10.34
C MET A 130 -14.92 -9.27 -8.82
N ASN A 131 -14.83 -10.45 -8.19
CA ASN A 131 -14.55 -10.54 -6.75
C ASN A 131 -13.08 -10.19 -6.49
N THR A 132 -12.77 -8.90 -6.53
CA THR A 132 -11.43 -8.33 -6.33
C THR A 132 -10.83 -8.73 -5.00
N ARG A 133 -11.64 -8.98 -3.96
CA ARG A 133 -11.14 -9.45 -2.66
C ARG A 133 -10.56 -10.86 -2.75
N TYR A 134 -11.22 -11.77 -3.46
CA TYR A 134 -10.74 -13.13 -3.65
C TYR A 134 -9.43 -13.15 -4.44
N VAL A 135 -9.37 -12.40 -5.56
CA VAL A 135 -8.17 -12.31 -6.39
C VAL A 135 -7.01 -11.68 -5.62
N ALA A 136 -7.26 -10.61 -4.86
CA ALA A 136 -6.24 -9.96 -4.04
C ALA A 136 -5.71 -10.91 -2.96
N SER A 137 -6.60 -11.63 -2.27
CA SER A 137 -6.23 -12.65 -1.29
C SER A 137 -5.38 -13.76 -1.88
N ALA A 138 -5.63 -14.20 -3.11
CA ALA A 138 -4.89 -15.30 -3.74
C ALA A 138 -3.41 -14.96 -4.03
N ILE A 139 -3.05 -13.68 -3.99
CA ILE A 139 -1.67 -13.19 -4.18
C ILE A 139 -1.18 -12.39 -2.97
N ASP A 140 -1.84 -12.53 -1.82
CA ASP A 140 -1.59 -11.75 -0.58
C ASP A 140 -1.55 -10.23 -0.77
N TYR A 141 -2.18 -9.72 -1.83
CA TYR A 141 -2.30 -8.31 -2.11
C TYR A 141 -3.43 -7.71 -1.27
N VAL A 142 -3.18 -6.53 -0.71
CA VAL A 142 -4.22 -5.72 -0.08
C VAL A 142 -4.48 -4.52 -0.99
N ARG A 143 -5.72 -4.38 -1.47
CA ARG A 143 -6.10 -3.29 -2.37
C ARG A 143 -5.66 -1.93 -1.80
N TRP A 144 -5.05 -1.10 -2.64
CA TRP A 144 -4.49 0.21 -2.30
C TRP A 144 -3.24 0.23 -1.40
N SER A 145 -2.69 -0.92 -1.00
CA SER A 145 -1.51 -0.98 -0.10
C SER A 145 -0.25 -0.32 -0.68
N ARG A 146 -0.12 -0.27 -2.00
CA ARG A 146 1.05 0.25 -2.73
C ARG A 146 0.92 1.69 -3.21
N ARG A 147 -0.27 2.32 -3.11
CA ARG A 147 -0.51 3.66 -3.64
C ARG A 147 -0.38 4.70 -2.52
N PRO A 148 0.66 5.57 -2.57
CA PRO A 148 0.78 6.68 -1.64
C PRO A 148 -0.50 7.54 -1.61
N GLU A 149 -1.12 7.76 -2.77
CA GLU A 149 -2.28 8.63 -2.94
C GLU A 149 -3.59 8.02 -2.45
N ALA A 150 -3.68 6.69 -2.29
CA ALA A 150 -4.93 6.02 -1.93
C ALA A 150 -5.33 6.17 -0.44
N ILE A 151 -4.52 6.92 0.32
CA ILE A 151 -4.55 7.02 1.78
C ILE A 151 -4.78 8.46 2.27
N THR A 152 -4.91 9.44 1.38
CA THR A 152 -5.00 10.86 1.78
C THR A 152 -6.39 11.31 2.23
N GLY A 153 -7.31 10.40 2.51
CA GLY A 153 -8.68 10.78 2.89
C GLY A 153 -9.47 11.45 1.75
N ARG A 154 -8.89 11.61 0.54
CA ARG A 154 -9.59 12.08 -0.65
C ARG A 154 -9.48 11.04 -1.75
N ARG A 155 -10.62 10.45 -2.11
CA ARG A 155 -10.74 9.73 -3.38
C ARG A 155 -10.20 10.65 -4.49
N PRO A 156 -9.23 10.22 -5.33
CA PRO A 156 -8.89 10.99 -6.52
C PRO A 156 -10.18 11.18 -7.32
N ALA A 157 -10.45 12.42 -7.73
CA ALA A 157 -11.64 12.75 -8.51
C ALA A 157 -11.78 11.72 -9.64
N ARG A 158 -12.99 11.18 -9.81
CA ARG A 158 -13.26 10.23 -10.90
C ARG A 158 -12.90 10.96 -12.18
N THR A 159 -11.77 10.63 -12.80
CA THR A 159 -11.39 11.20 -14.09
C THR A 159 -12.42 10.70 -15.09
N THR A 160 -13.49 11.45 -15.28
CA THR A 160 -14.39 11.32 -16.42
C THR A 160 -13.67 11.92 -17.61
N ALA A 161 -12.58 11.27 -18.04
CA ALA A 161 -12.17 11.36 -19.43
C ALA A 161 -13.21 10.56 -20.22
N SER A 162 -14.32 11.23 -20.53
CA SER A 162 -15.22 10.77 -21.58
C SER A 162 -14.37 10.64 -22.84
N PRO A 163 -14.43 9.53 -23.59
CA PRO A 163 -13.90 9.55 -24.94
C PRO A 163 -14.77 10.56 -25.70
N ALA A 164 -14.22 11.73 -26.00
CA ALA A 164 -14.78 12.58 -27.02
C ALA A 164 -14.69 11.76 -28.31
N GLY A 165 -15.85 11.27 -28.75
CA GLY A 165 -15.99 10.58 -30.02
C GLY A 165 -15.94 11.55 -31.19
N ALA A 166 -15.72 10.92 -32.35
CA ALA A 166 -15.79 11.42 -33.72
C ALA A 166 -14.65 12.35 -34.17
#